data_AF-A0A951GE47-F1
#
_entry.id   AF-A0A951GE47-F1
#
_cell.length_a   1.000
_cell.length_b   1.000
_cell.length_c   1.000
_cell.angle_alpha   90.00
_cell.angle_beta   90.00
_cell.angle_gamma   90.00
#
_symmetry.space_group_name_H-M   'P 1'
#
loop_
_entity.id
_entity.type
_entity.pdbx_description
1 polymer ?
#
loop_
_entity_poly.entity_id
_entity_poly.type
_entity_poly.pdbx_seq_one_letter_code
_entity_poly.pdbx_strand_id
1 'polypeptide(L)'
;SALTAPAIYDAVIAYMARALPAFGIEDPRSGDYSHQHRKNAAVFTAWSYVYRNRAGAPELYQLGEKLIDLEDAFRKWRFAHLATVSRVIGANAGTGGSTGLRYLQAAANQLFEHPMYPELWDVRSEMFSRPQEFDLTAAGYASQ
;
A
#
# COMPACT_ATOMS: atom_id res chain seq x y z
N SER A 1 -17.46 -11.89 -7.05
CA SER A 1 -16.67 -12.21 -5.83
C SER A 1 -15.84 -10.99 -5.48
N ALA A 2 -15.38 -10.82 -4.23
CA ALA A 2 -14.49 -9.70 -3.89
C ALA A 2 -13.17 -9.73 -4.70
N LEU A 3 -12.71 -10.92 -5.10
CA LEU A 3 -11.49 -11.12 -5.92
C LEU A 3 -11.62 -10.61 -7.37
N THR A 4 -12.81 -10.22 -7.80
CA THR A 4 -13.07 -9.72 -9.17
C THR A 4 -13.61 -8.29 -9.14
N ALA A 5 -13.47 -7.61 -8.00
CA ALA A 5 -13.92 -6.24 -7.79
C ALA A 5 -12.72 -5.36 -7.43
N PRO A 6 -12.76 -4.07 -7.77
CA PRO A 6 -11.68 -3.15 -7.45
C PRO A 6 -11.46 -3.07 -5.94
N ALA A 7 -10.20 -3.12 -5.53
CA ALA A 7 -9.79 -2.84 -4.17
C ALA A 7 -10.07 -1.36 -3.83
N ILE A 8 -10.02 -1.03 -2.54
CA ILE A 8 -10.14 0.37 -2.10
C ILE A 8 -9.08 1.26 -2.77
N TYR A 9 -7.88 0.72 -3.00
CA TYR A 9 -6.82 1.49 -3.64
C TYR A 9 -7.10 1.74 -5.13
N ASP A 10 -7.66 0.77 -5.86
CA ASP A 10 -8.09 0.98 -7.24
C ASP A 10 -9.14 2.10 -7.35
N ALA A 11 -10.09 2.14 -6.41
CA ALA A 11 -11.09 3.22 -6.36
C ALA A 11 -10.45 4.59 -6.08
N VAL A 12 -9.42 4.64 -5.22
CA VAL A 12 -8.66 5.86 -4.93
C VAL A 12 -7.84 6.30 -6.14
N ILE A 13 -7.16 5.38 -6.82
CA ILE A 13 -6.40 5.67 -8.04
C ILE A 13 -7.34 6.19 -9.13
N ALA A 14 -8.50 5.57 -9.31
CA ALA A 14 -9.51 6.05 -10.24
C ALA A 14 -10.01 7.46 -9.89
N TYR A 15 -10.18 7.77 -8.61
CA TYR A 15 -10.51 9.12 -8.15
C TYR A 15 -9.38 10.10 -8.47
N MET A 16 -8.14 9.73 -8.16
CA MET A 16 -6.96 10.55 -8.41
C MET A 16 -6.76 10.81 -9.91
N ALA A 17 -6.99 9.83 -10.78
CA ALA A 17 -6.94 10.00 -12.24
C ALA A 17 -7.91 11.09 -12.74
N ARG A 18 -9.10 11.18 -12.14
CA ARG A 18 -10.09 12.23 -12.46
C ARG A 18 -9.73 13.58 -11.86
N ALA A 19 -9.21 13.59 -10.63
CA ALA A 19 -8.86 14.81 -9.91
C ALA A 19 -7.56 15.46 -10.45
N LEU A 20 -6.64 14.66 -10.99
CA LEU A 20 -5.31 15.07 -11.45
C LEU A 20 -5.03 14.57 -12.88
N PRO A 21 -5.82 14.98 -13.89
CA PRO A 21 -5.72 14.44 -15.25
C PRO A 21 -4.36 14.70 -15.93
N ALA A 22 -3.63 15.73 -15.48
CA ALA A 22 -2.31 16.08 -16.02
C ALA A 22 -1.22 15.02 -15.75
N PHE A 23 -1.46 14.07 -14.84
CA PHE A 23 -0.49 13.03 -14.49
C PHE A 23 -0.61 11.76 -15.33
N GLY A 24 -1.63 11.66 -16.22
CA GLY A 24 -1.77 10.51 -17.13
C GLY A 24 -2.01 9.18 -16.42
N ILE A 25 -2.65 9.19 -15.26
CA ILE A 25 -3.00 7.97 -14.52
C ILE A 25 -4.12 7.23 -15.25
N GLU A 26 -3.88 5.97 -15.60
CA GLU A 26 -4.92 5.09 -16.16
C GLU A 26 -5.93 4.70 -15.08
N ASP A 27 -7.23 4.66 -15.40
CA ASP A 27 -8.28 4.21 -14.46
C ASP A 27 -8.17 2.69 -14.29
N PRO A 28 -7.79 2.18 -13.09
CA PRO A 28 -7.59 0.74 -12.90
C PRO A 28 -8.90 -0.05 -12.92
N ARG A 29 -10.07 0.62 -12.94
CA ARG A 29 -11.37 -0.06 -12.88
C ARG A 29 -11.75 -0.82 -14.17
N SER A 30 -10.94 -0.71 -15.21
CA SER A 30 -11.09 -1.51 -16.45
C SER A 30 -10.21 -2.77 -16.46
N GLY A 31 -9.43 -3.02 -15.40
CA GLY A 31 -8.42 -4.08 -15.36
C GLY A 31 -8.88 -5.41 -14.75
N ASP A 32 -7.94 -6.36 -14.72
CA ASP A 32 -8.06 -7.63 -13.99
C ASP A 32 -7.56 -7.46 -12.54
N TYR A 33 -8.44 -7.74 -11.58
CA TYR A 33 -8.17 -7.63 -10.15
C TYR A 33 -7.70 -8.94 -9.50
N SER A 34 -7.49 -10.00 -10.31
CA SER A 34 -7.01 -11.29 -9.80
C SER A 34 -5.56 -11.22 -9.27
N HIS A 35 -4.85 -10.15 -9.59
CA HIS A 35 -3.46 -9.91 -9.20
C HIS A 35 -3.34 -8.80 -8.16
N GLN A 36 -2.27 -8.84 -7.35
CA GLN A 36 -1.93 -7.76 -6.45
C GLN A 36 -1.64 -6.46 -7.21
N HIS A 37 -1.96 -5.33 -6.58
CA HIS A 37 -1.64 -4.00 -7.10
C HIS A 37 -0.14 -3.90 -7.43
N ARG A 38 0.17 -3.44 -8.64
CA ARG A 38 1.54 -3.20 -9.10
C ARG A 38 1.84 -1.71 -9.04
N LYS A 39 3.02 -1.37 -8.54
CA LYS A 39 3.51 0.01 -8.47
C LYS A 39 3.39 0.71 -9.83
N ASN A 40 2.80 1.90 -9.83
CA ASN A 40 2.62 2.72 -11.03
C ASN A 40 3.33 4.07 -10.87
N ALA A 41 4.23 4.40 -11.80
CA ALA A 41 5.04 5.61 -11.74
C ALA A 41 4.19 6.90 -11.79
N ALA A 42 3.12 6.92 -12.61
CA ALA A 42 2.21 8.07 -12.68
C ALA A 42 1.47 8.30 -11.36
N VAL A 43 1.05 7.22 -10.70
CA VAL A 43 0.43 7.25 -9.37
C VAL A 43 1.42 7.78 -8.33
N PHE A 44 2.66 7.28 -8.34
CA PHE A 44 3.72 7.78 -7.46
C PHE A 44 4.00 9.27 -7.67
N THR A 45 4.16 9.72 -8.92
CA THR A 45 4.40 11.13 -9.24
C THR A 45 3.24 12.02 -8.79
N ALA A 46 2.01 11.56 -8.96
CA ALA A 46 0.82 12.28 -8.47
C ALA A 46 0.79 12.38 -6.94
N TRP A 47 1.08 11.29 -6.22
CA TRP A 47 1.19 11.34 -4.76
C TRP A 47 2.31 12.27 -4.30
N SER A 48 3.49 12.19 -4.91
CA SER A 48 4.61 13.08 -4.60
C SER A 48 4.22 14.56 -4.78
N TYR A 49 3.49 14.88 -5.86
CA TYR A 49 2.93 16.21 -6.05
C TYR A 49 1.95 16.61 -4.93
N VAL A 50 0.99 15.75 -4.58
CA VAL A 50 0.00 16.01 -3.51
C VAL A 50 0.70 16.30 -2.17
N TYR A 51 1.72 15.51 -1.80
CA TYR A 51 2.43 15.68 -0.53
C TYR A 51 3.32 16.93 -0.49
N ARG A 52 3.84 17.37 -1.65
CA ARG A 52 4.59 18.62 -1.82
C ARG A 52 3.67 19.84 -1.89
N ASN A 53 2.46 19.70 -2.42
CA ASN A 53 1.49 20.78 -2.61
C ASN A 53 0.18 20.51 -1.84
N ARG A 54 0.28 20.36 -0.52
CA ARG A 54 -0.85 19.98 0.34
C ARG A 54 -2.05 20.92 0.25
N ALA A 55 -1.79 22.22 0.06
CA ALA A 55 -2.84 23.24 -0.06
C ALA A 55 -3.55 23.18 -1.42
N GLY A 56 -2.88 22.70 -2.48
CA GLY A 56 -3.47 22.56 -3.82
C GLY A 56 -4.37 21.33 -3.98
N ALA A 57 -4.19 20.31 -3.14
CA ALA A 57 -4.98 19.08 -3.17
C ALA A 57 -5.30 18.55 -1.75
N PRO A 58 -5.99 19.33 -0.90
CA PRO A 58 -6.16 19.00 0.52
C PRO A 58 -6.96 17.72 0.77
N GLU A 59 -7.96 17.43 -0.07
CA GLU A 59 -8.77 16.21 0.04
C GLU A 59 -7.95 14.96 -0.30
N LEU A 60 -7.15 15.00 -1.37
CA LEU A 60 -6.27 13.89 -1.74
C LEU A 60 -5.18 13.70 -0.68
N TYR A 61 -4.62 14.77 -0.14
CA TYR A 61 -3.66 14.70 0.96
C TYR A 61 -4.26 13.99 2.18
N GLN A 62 -5.45 14.42 2.63
CA GLN A 62 -6.13 13.77 3.76
C GLN A 62 -6.48 12.31 3.45
N LEU A 63 -6.91 12.00 2.23
CA LEU A 63 -7.18 10.64 1.80
C LEU A 63 -5.94 9.75 1.87
N GLY A 64 -4.79 10.24 1.38
CA GLY A 64 -3.50 9.54 1.48
C GLY A 64 -3.11 9.25 2.93
N GLU A 65 -3.27 10.22 3.82
CA GLU A 65 -3.02 10.02 5.25
C GLU A 65 -3.98 8.98 5.87
N LYS A 66 -5.26 9.00 5.50
CA LYS A 66 -6.25 8.03 6.01
C LYS A 66 -5.98 6.60 5.53
N LEU A 67 -5.45 6.43 4.32
CA LEU A 67 -5.01 5.12 3.85
C LEU A 67 -3.82 4.59 4.65
N ILE A 68 -2.87 5.47 4.98
CA ILE A 68 -1.72 5.09 5.81
C ILE A 68 -2.15 4.77 7.24
N ASP A 69 -3.07 5.56 7.83
CA ASP A 69 -3.68 5.26 9.13
C ASP A 69 -4.34 3.87 9.13
N LEU A 70 -5.06 3.54 8.04
CA LEU A 70 -5.72 2.24 7.88
C LEU A 70 -4.72 1.09 7.82
N GLU A 71 -3.63 1.24 7.04
CA GLU A 71 -2.60 0.22 6.95
C GLU A 71 -1.85 0.04 8.28
N ASP A 72 -1.55 1.12 8.99
CA ASP A 72 -0.94 1.07 10.32
C ASP A 72 -1.84 0.34 11.34
N ALA A 73 -3.14 0.66 11.35
CA ALA A 73 -4.12 -0.06 12.18
C ALA A 73 -4.14 -1.56 11.84
N PHE A 74 -4.06 -1.91 10.56
CA PHE A 74 -4.04 -3.31 10.11
C PHE A 74 -2.75 -4.03 10.49
N ARG A 75 -1.58 -3.38 10.39
CA ARG A 75 -0.30 -3.90 10.87
C ARG A 75 -0.34 -4.16 12.38
N LYS A 76 -0.81 -3.20 13.17
CA LYS A 76 -1.00 -3.34 14.63
C LYS A 76 -1.89 -4.54 14.96
N TRP A 77 -3.00 -4.69 14.24
CA TRP A 77 -3.88 -5.85 14.40
C TRP A 77 -3.15 -7.18 14.12
N ARG A 78 -2.37 -7.30 13.04
CA ARG A 78 -1.60 -8.52 12.74
C ARG A 78 -0.62 -8.87 13.86
N PHE A 79 0.08 -7.88 14.42
CA PHE A 79 0.99 -8.11 15.56
C PHE A 79 0.25 -8.49 16.85
N ALA A 80 -0.85 -7.82 17.18
CA ALA A 80 -1.66 -8.15 18.35
C ALA A 80 -2.24 -9.57 18.25
N HIS A 81 -2.66 -9.97 17.04
CA HIS A 81 -3.12 -11.32 16.75
C HIS A 81 -2.00 -12.35 16.94
N LEU A 82 -0.82 -12.10 16.37
CA LEU A 82 0.38 -12.92 16.56
C LEU A 82 0.73 -13.10 18.04
N ALA A 83 0.75 -12.01 18.82
CA ALA A 83 1.05 -12.04 20.25
C ALA A 83 0.01 -12.87 21.04
N THR A 84 -1.26 -12.73 20.68
CA THR A 84 -2.34 -13.50 21.30
C THR A 84 -2.22 -15.00 21.02
N VAL A 85 -1.93 -15.38 19.77
CA VAL A 85 -1.73 -16.80 19.42
C VAL A 85 -0.49 -17.36 20.14
N SER A 86 0.61 -16.62 20.14
CA SER A 86 1.86 -17.00 20.81
C SER A 86 1.66 -17.31 22.30
N ARG A 87 0.94 -16.43 23.03
CA ARG A 87 0.74 -16.61 24.48
C ARG A 87 -0.26 -17.71 24.84
N VAL A 88 -1.18 -18.08 23.94
CA VAL A 88 -2.23 -19.07 24.23
C VAL A 88 -1.80 -20.47 23.82
N ILE A 89 -1.26 -20.64 22.62
CA ILE A 89 -0.93 -21.97 22.06
C ILE A 89 0.56 -22.16 21.76
N GLY A 90 1.41 -21.18 22.05
CA GLY A 90 2.86 -21.27 21.82
C GLY A 90 3.19 -21.44 20.34
N ALA A 91 4.14 -22.34 20.05
CA ALA A 91 4.62 -22.64 18.70
C ALA A 91 3.89 -23.82 18.04
N ASN A 92 2.74 -24.26 18.59
CA ASN A 92 1.98 -25.36 18.02
C ASN A 92 1.41 -25.02 16.64
N ALA A 93 1.21 -26.05 15.82
CA ALA A 93 0.56 -25.91 14.52
C ALA A 93 -0.88 -25.39 14.67
N GLY A 94 -1.32 -24.61 13.69
CA GLY A 94 -2.69 -24.10 13.67
C GLY A 94 -3.69 -25.21 13.35
N THR A 95 -4.90 -25.13 13.92
CA THR A 95 -5.97 -26.10 13.65
C THR A 95 -6.42 -26.13 12.18
N GLY A 96 -6.15 -25.06 11.42
CA GLY A 96 -6.33 -25.00 9.97
C GLY A 96 -5.19 -25.61 9.13
N GLY A 97 -4.24 -26.33 9.75
CA GLY A 97 -3.11 -26.96 9.06
C GLY A 97 -1.93 -26.03 8.76
N SER A 98 -1.97 -24.78 9.22
CA SER A 98 -0.83 -23.85 9.07
C SER A 98 0.29 -24.20 10.05
N THR A 99 1.48 -23.64 9.80
CA THR A 99 2.62 -23.69 10.74
C THR A 99 2.41 -22.85 12.01
N GLY A 100 1.18 -22.40 12.27
CA GLY A 100 0.77 -21.67 13.47
C GLY A 100 1.52 -20.36 13.60
N LEU A 101 2.31 -20.25 14.67
CA LEU A 101 3.06 -19.04 15.01
C LEU A 101 3.95 -18.54 13.86
N ARG A 102 4.62 -19.44 13.14
CA ARG A 102 5.54 -19.06 12.04
C ARG A 102 4.80 -18.43 10.86
N TYR A 103 3.64 -18.96 10.51
CA TYR A 103 2.80 -18.38 9.46
C TYR A 103 2.36 -16.96 9.83
N LEU A 104 1.95 -16.74 11.09
CA LEU A 104 1.52 -15.42 11.56
C LEU A 104 2.67 -14.42 11.65
N GLN A 105 3.89 -14.86 12.00
CA GLN A 105 5.09 -14.02 11.93
C GLN A 105 5.36 -13.55 10.51
N ALA A 106 5.32 -14.45 9.53
CA ALA A 106 5.47 -14.10 8.13
C ALA A 106 4.37 -13.13 7.68
N ALA A 107 3.11 -13.40 8.03
CA ALA A 107 1.99 -12.52 7.70
C ALA A 107 2.11 -11.12 8.35
N ALA A 108 2.55 -11.02 9.60
CA ALA A 108 2.75 -9.73 10.27
C ALA A 108 3.88 -8.92 9.62
N ASN A 109 4.95 -9.59 9.19
CA ASN A 109 6.10 -8.95 8.53
C ASN A 109 5.86 -8.64 7.05
N GLN A 110 4.94 -9.36 6.40
CA GLN A 110 4.67 -9.23 4.96
C GLN A 110 4.40 -7.79 4.52
N LEU A 111 3.70 -6.98 5.34
CA LEU A 111 3.35 -5.61 4.96
C LEU A 111 4.56 -4.66 4.96
N PHE A 112 5.66 -5.00 5.61
CA PHE A 112 6.89 -4.22 5.51
C PHE A 112 7.60 -4.43 4.17
N GLU A 113 7.44 -5.60 3.57
CA GLU A 113 8.01 -5.94 2.25
C GLU A 113 7.02 -5.58 1.11
N HIS A 114 5.74 -5.81 1.35
CA HIS A 114 4.64 -5.62 0.41
C HIS A 114 3.52 -4.80 1.06
N PRO A 115 3.72 -3.47 1.20
CA PRO A 115 2.70 -2.58 1.74
C PRO A 115 1.43 -2.59 0.88
N MET A 116 0.29 -2.30 1.51
CA MET A 116 -1.01 -2.26 0.80
C MET A 116 -1.09 -1.08 -0.16
N TYR A 117 -0.43 0.03 0.20
CA TYR A 117 -0.41 1.28 -0.57
C TYR A 117 1.03 1.69 -0.91
N PRO A 118 1.73 0.93 -1.79
CA PRO A 118 3.17 1.05 -1.95
C PRO A 118 3.65 2.44 -2.34
N GLU A 119 2.96 3.13 -3.26
CA GLU A 119 3.35 4.46 -3.72
C GLU A 119 3.31 5.50 -2.58
N LEU A 120 2.40 5.37 -1.61
CA LEU A 120 2.33 6.26 -0.45
C LEU A 120 3.49 6.06 0.53
N TRP A 121 4.02 4.84 0.65
CA TRP A 121 5.21 4.56 1.43
C TRP A 121 6.47 5.03 0.71
N ASP A 122 6.54 4.83 -0.60
CA ASP A 122 7.65 5.30 -1.43
C ASP A 122 7.77 6.83 -1.41
N VAL A 123 6.65 7.57 -1.46
CA VAL A 123 6.66 9.04 -1.35
C VAL A 123 7.28 9.51 -0.03
N ARG A 124 7.05 8.79 1.08
CA ARG A 124 7.71 9.13 2.36
C ARG A 124 9.22 8.94 2.25
N SER A 125 9.67 7.83 1.69
CA SER A 125 11.09 7.57 1.43
C SER A 125 11.69 8.66 0.53
N GLU A 126 11.00 9.05 -0.53
CA GLU A 126 11.41 10.13 -1.44
C GLU A 126 11.54 11.48 -0.71
N MET A 127 10.58 11.83 0.15
CA MET A 127 10.60 13.09 0.91
C MET A 127 11.78 13.21 1.87
N PHE A 128 12.34 12.09 2.35
CA PHE A 128 13.52 12.07 3.22
C PHE A 128 14.82 11.71 2.49
N SER A 129 14.75 11.43 1.19
CA SER A 129 15.92 11.24 0.34
C SER A 129 16.52 12.59 -0.04
N ARG A 130 17.81 12.64 -0.41
CA ARG A 130 18.37 13.88 -0.97
C ARG A 130 17.68 14.20 -2.29
N PRO A 131 17.58 15.49 -2.67
CA PRO A 131 17.04 15.87 -3.97
C PRO A 131 17.71 15.07 -5.10
N GLN A 132 16.91 14.44 -5.97
CA GLN A 132 17.33 13.65 -7.13
C GLN A 132 17.91 12.25 -6.85
N GLU A 133 17.84 11.72 -5.62
CA GLU A 133 18.36 10.37 -5.29
C GLU A 133 17.31 9.25 -5.28
N PHE A 134 16.01 9.54 -5.38
CA PHE A 134 15.00 8.47 -5.38
C PHE A 134 14.97 7.71 -6.71
N ASP A 135 15.59 6.52 -6.74
CA ASP A 135 15.64 5.64 -7.91
C ASP A 135 14.35 4.82 -8.03
N LEU A 136 13.51 5.19 -9.01
CA LEU A 136 12.27 4.48 -9.33
C LEU A 136 12.51 3.02 -9.74
N THR A 137 13.60 2.74 -10.46
CA THR A 137 13.90 1.38 -10.91
C THR A 137 14.27 0.51 -9.70
N ALA A 138 15.14 1.01 -8.82
CA ALA A 138 15.50 0.31 -7.58
C ALA A 138 14.30 0.15 -6.63
N ALA A 139 13.37 1.11 -6.64
CA ALA A 139 12.11 1.02 -5.90
C ALA A 139 11.08 0.07 -6.52
N GLY A 140 11.37 -0.56 -7.66
CA GLY A 140 10.54 -1.58 -8.30
C GLY A 140 9.43 -1.03 -9.19
N TYR A 141 9.54 0.21 -9.68
CA TYR A 141 8.69 0.72 -10.74
C TYR A 141 9.18 0.19 -12.09
N ALA A 142 8.24 -0.14 -12.99
CA ALA A 142 8.59 -0.48 -14.36
C ALA A 142 9.21 0.74 -15.06
N SER A 143 10.26 0.50 -15.85
CA SER A 143 10.78 1.51 -16.79
C SER A 143 9.68 1.85 -17.80
N GLN A 144 9.41 3.14 -17.98
CA GLN A 144 8.49 3.64 -19.02
C GLN A 144 9.02 3.33 -20.42
#